data_AF-A0A2N9LR03-F1
#
_entry.id   AF-A0A2N9LR03-F1
#
_cell.length_a   1.000
_cell.length_b   1.000
_cell.length_c   1.000
_cell.angle_alpha   90.00
_cell.angle_beta   90.00
_cell.angle_gamma   90.00
#
_symmetry.space_group_name_H-M   'P 1'
#
loop_
_entity.id
_entity.type
_entity.pdbx_description
1 polymer ?
#
loop_
_entity_poly.entity_id
_entity_poly.type
_entity_poly.pdbx_seq_one_letter_code
_entity_poly.pdbx_strand_id
1 'polypeptide(L)'
;MSEHIDSVKTYALVFAALIFATLATTAVAFVDLGPFSVVVALVIAVCKMLLVALFFMHVRHSTKLTRLVLLGALMWLGILILLTLTDFSTRGVLGVPGR
;
A
#
# COMPACT_ATOMS: atom_id res chain seq x y z
N MET A 1 11.45 22.56 23.36
CA MET A 1 10.81 22.39 22.04
C MET A 1 9.40 21.92 22.32
N SER A 2 8.38 22.69 21.93
CA SER A 2 6.98 22.32 22.17
C SER A 2 6.63 21.14 21.27
N GLU A 3 6.55 19.95 21.85
CA GLU A 3 6.16 18.72 21.16
C GLU A 3 4.70 18.86 20.72
N HIS A 4 4.46 18.99 19.41
CA HIS A 4 3.11 19.09 18.87
C HIS A 4 2.51 17.68 18.83
N ILE A 5 1.93 17.28 19.96
CA ILE A 5 1.23 16.00 20.08
C ILE A 5 -0.10 16.15 19.32
N ASP A 6 -0.23 15.42 18.21
CA ASP A 6 -1.45 15.40 17.43
C ASP A 6 -2.63 14.96 18.33
N SER A 7 -3.75 15.68 18.23
CA SER A 7 -4.91 15.43 19.10
C SER A 7 -5.42 14.00 18.98
N VAL A 8 -5.73 13.37 20.13
CA VAL A 8 -6.32 12.01 20.22
C VAL A 8 -7.54 11.85 19.31
N LYS A 9 -8.30 12.93 19.08
CA LYS A 9 -9.44 12.93 18.17
C LYS A 9 -9.05 12.56 16.72
N THR A 10 -7.91 13.05 16.24
CA THR A 10 -7.42 12.74 14.89
C THR A 10 -7.10 11.26 14.76
N TYR A 11 -6.41 10.69 15.75
CA TYR A 11 -6.11 9.25 15.77
C TYR A 11 -7.35 8.38 15.83
N ALA A 12 -8.34 8.75 16.64
CA ALA A 12 -9.60 8.03 16.73
C ALA A 12 -10.38 8.07 15.40
N LEU A 13 -10.40 9.21 14.70
CA LEU A 13 -11.06 9.34 13.41
C LEU A 13 -10.36 8.51 12.33
N VAL A 14 -9.02 8.56 12.27
CA VAL A 14 -8.25 7.74 11.32
C VAL A 14 -8.43 6.25 11.61
N PHE A 15 -8.46 5.86 12.89
CA PHE A 15 -8.76 4.48 13.28
C PHE A 15 -10.12 4.02 12.77
N ALA A 16 -11.18 4.82 12.95
CA ALA A 16 -12.50 4.51 12.42
C ALA A 16 -12.49 4.38 10.89
N ALA A 17 -11.77 5.26 10.18
CA ALA A 17 -11.60 5.17 8.72
C ALA A 17 -10.87 3.87 8.30
N LEU A 18 -9.86 3.41 9.07
CA LEU A 18 -9.17 2.15 8.81
C LEU A 18 -10.07 0.93 9.04
N ILE A 19 -10.91 0.96 10.07
CA ILE A 19 -11.91 -0.10 10.31
C ILE A 19 -12.88 -0.16 9.13
N PHE A 20 -13.41 0.99 8.70
CA PHE A 20 -14.28 1.05 7.52
C PHE A 20 -13.60 0.50 6.26
N ALA A 21 -12.37 0.91 5.97
CA ALA A 21 -11.61 0.40 4.82
C ALA A 21 -11.35 -1.11 4.90
N THR A 22 -11.14 -1.64 6.10
CA THR A 22 -10.96 -3.08 6.33
C THR A 22 -12.27 -3.84 6.05
N LEU A 23 -13.39 -3.36 6.58
CA LEU A 23 -14.71 -3.93 6.30
C LEU A 23 -15.05 -3.87 4.80
N ALA A 24 -14.74 -2.75 4.13
CA ALA A 24 -14.93 -2.60 2.70
C ALA A 24 -14.10 -3.63 1.90
N THR A 25 -12.84 -3.87 2.28
CA THR A 25 -11.99 -4.88 1.63
C THR A 25 -12.55 -6.29 1.83
N THR A 26 -13.04 -6.60 3.02
CA THR A 26 -13.68 -7.88 3.32
C THR A 26 -15.00 -8.04 2.55
N ALA A 27 -15.81 -6.98 2.42
CA ALA A 27 -17.04 -7.01 1.63
C ALA A 27 -16.75 -7.25 0.13
N VAL A 28 -15.72 -6.61 -0.42
CA VAL A 28 -15.26 -6.83 -1.80
C VAL A 28 -14.87 -8.30 -2.03
N ALA A 29 -14.34 -9.00 -1.02
CA ALA A 29 -14.02 -10.43 -1.15
C ALA A 29 -15.25 -11.34 -1.28
N PHE A 30 -16.44 -10.87 -0.88
CA PHE A 30 -17.70 -11.61 -1.01
C PHE A 30 -18.48 -11.25 -2.29
N VAL A 31 -18.05 -10.24 -3.04
CA VAL A 31 -18.68 -9.82 -4.29
C VAL A 31 -17.80 -10.25 -5.45
N ASP A 32 -18.35 -11.00 -6.39
CA ASP A 32 -17.60 -11.45 -7.55
C ASP A 32 -17.52 -10.34 -8.61
N LEU A 33 -16.43 -9.56 -8.56
CA LEU A 33 -16.10 -8.51 -9.53
C LEU A 33 -15.23 -9.08 -10.67
N GLY A 34 -15.01 -10.40 -10.71
CA GLY A 34 -14.16 -11.06 -11.69
C GLY A 34 -12.72 -10.52 -11.68
N PRO A 35 -12.14 -10.15 -12.84
CA PRO A 35 -10.76 -9.65 -12.92
C PRO A 35 -10.51 -8.36 -12.13
N PHE A 36 -11.55 -7.56 -11.87
CA PHE A 36 -11.41 -6.28 -11.17
C PHE A 36 -11.30 -6.42 -9.65
N SER A 37 -11.62 -7.60 -9.08
CA SER A 37 -11.53 -7.84 -7.62
C SER A 37 -10.13 -7.51 -7.08
N VAL A 38 -9.08 -7.92 -7.79
CA VAL A 38 -7.69 -7.66 -7.40
C VAL A 38 -7.35 -6.18 -7.46
N VAL A 39 -7.78 -5.49 -8.53
CA VAL A 39 -7.53 -4.05 -8.71
C VAL A 39 -8.19 -3.25 -7.60
N VAL A 40 -9.47 -3.54 -7.31
CA VAL A 40 -10.22 -2.87 -6.23
C VAL A 40 -9.59 -3.14 -4.86
N ALA A 41 -9.23 -4.39 -4.57
CA ALA A 41 -8.58 -4.75 -3.31
C ALA A 41 -7.23 -4.02 -3.13
N LEU A 42 -6.43 -3.92 -4.18
CA LEU A 42 -5.15 -3.19 -4.15
C LEU A 42 -5.34 -1.68 -3.95
N VAL A 43 -6.34 -1.07 -4.59
CA VAL A 43 -6.65 0.36 -4.38
C VAL A 43 -7.01 0.63 -2.93
N ILE A 44 -7.88 -0.19 -2.32
CA ILE A 44 -8.26 -0.04 -0.92
C ILE A 44 -7.03 -0.25 -0.01
N ALA A 45 -6.19 -1.24 -0.32
CA ALA A 45 -4.95 -1.50 0.43
C ALA A 45 -3.98 -0.31 0.39
N VAL A 46 -3.80 0.34 -0.76
CA VAL A 46 -2.96 1.54 -0.91
C VAL A 46 -3.55 2.70 -0.11
N CYS A 47 -4.85 2.96 -0.20
CA CYS A 47 -5.51 3.99 0.61
C CYS A 47 -5.30 3.76 2.12
N LYS A 48 -5.46 2.51 2.57
CA LYS A 48 -5.23 2.13 3.97
C LYS A 48 -3.78 2.36 4.39
N MET A 49 -2.83 1.95 3.55
CA MET A 49 -1.39 2.14 3.79
C MET A 49 -1.02 3.63 3.90
N LEU A 50 -1.58 4.49 3.03
CA LEU A 50 -1.35 5.94 3.08
C LEU A 50 -1.87 6.57 4.37
N LEU A 51 -3.07 6.19 4.84
CA LEU A 51 -3.61 6.66 6.11
C LEU A 51 -2.69 6.29 7.29
N VAL A 52 -2.20 5.06 7.32
CA VAL A 52 -1.26 4.60 8.36
C VAL A 52 0.06 5.37 8.29
N ALA A 53 0.64 5.50 7.10
CA ALA A 53 1.92 6.19 6.92
C ALA A 53 1.84 7.67 7.31
N LEU A 54 0.79 8.38 6.89
CA LEU A 54 0.67 9.81 7.14
C LEU A 54 0.40 10.15 8.61
N PHE A 55 -0.47 9.38 9.28
CA PHE A 55 -0.92 9.68 10.64
C PHE A 55 -0.19 8.86 11.71
N PHE A 56 -0.22 7.53 11.64
CA PHE A 56 0.38 6.70 12.69
C PHE A 56 1.92 6.69 12.64
N MET A 57 2.50 6.67 11.45
CA MET A 57 3.96 6.78 11.29
C MET A 57 4.46 8.24 11.32
N HIS A 58 3.57 9.22 11.53
CA HIS A 58 3.90 10.65 11.61
C HIS A 58 4.72 11.17 10.41
N VAL A 59 4.59 10.56 9.23
CA VAL A 59 5.34 10.98 8.03
C VAL A 59 4.97 12.40 7.61
N ARG A 60 3.74 12.83 7.92
CA ARG A 60 3.25 14.20 7.68
C ARG A 60 4.05 15.25 8.45
N HIS A 61 4.59 14.93 9.63
CA HIS A 61 5.38 15.84 10.47
C HIS A 61 6.88 15.54 10.44
N SER A 62 7.26 14.45 9.76
CA SER A 62 8.64 14.03 9.65
C SER A 62 9.49 14.97 8.79
N THR A 63 10.80 14.89 8.97
CA THR A 63 11.77 15.66 8.19
C THR A 63 11.69 15.35 6.69
N LYS A 64 12.16 16.29 5.85
CA LYS A 64 12.24 16.09 4.40
C LYS A 64 13.10 14.87 4.02
N LEU A 65 14.13 14.56 4.81
CA LEU A 65 14.98 13.38 4.62
C LEU A 65 14.17 12.08 4.78
N THR A 66 13.37 11.96 5.84
CA THR A 66 12.52 10.78 6.07
C THR A 66 11.56 10.53 4.90
N ARG A 67 10.95 11.60 4.37
CA ARG A 67 10.05 11.48 3.20
C ARG A 67 10.80 11.05 1.95
N LEU A 68 12.01 11.55 1.72
CA LEU A 68 12.84 11.17 0.57
C LEU A 68 13.24 9.69 0.66
N VAL A 69 13.64 9.22 1.84
CA VAL A 69 14.00 7.81 2.06
C VAL A 69 12.78 6.90 1.87
N LEU A 70 11.61 7.28 2.36
CA LEU A 70 10.37 6.52 2.12
C LEU A 70 10.04 6.42 0.63
N LEU A 71 10.17 7.51 -0.12
CA LEU A 71 9.96 7.51 -1.56
C LEU A 71 10.99 6.62 -2.28
N GLY A 72 12.25 6.69 -1.87
CA GLY A 72 13.33 5.84 -2.37
C GLY A 72 13.07 4.35 -2.09
N ALA A 73 12.59 4.01 -0.90
CA ALA A 73 12.22 2.65 -0.53
C ALA A 73 11.03 2.12 -1.35
N LEU A 74 9.99 2.94 -1.58
CA LEU A 74 8.85 2.59 -2.44
C LEU A 74 9.27 2.42 -3.90
N MET A 75 10.14 3.30 -4.41
CA MET A 75 10.72 3.18 -5.74
C MET A 75 11.52 1.89 -5.88
N TRP A 76 12.37 1.57 -4.90
CA TRP A 76 13.16 0.35 -4.88
C TRP A 76 12.28 -0.90 -4.85
N LEU A 77 11.26 -0.94 -4.00
CA LEU A 77 10.27 -2.01 -3.96
C LEU A 77 9.56 -2.17 -5.32
N GLY A 78 9.17 -1.06 -5.94
CA GLY A 78 8.56 -1.06 -7.27
C GLY A 78 9.45 -1.69 -8.33
N ILE A 79 10.76 -1.37 -8.33
CA ILE A 79 11.74 -1.99 -9.23
C ILE A 79 11.80 -3.50 -9.01
N LEU A 80 11.89 -3.96 -7.76
CA LEU A 80 11.94 -5.39 -7.45
C LEU A 80 10.69 -6.13 -7.94
N ILE A 81 9.49 -5.59 -7.67
CA ILE A 81 8.23 -6.19 -8.11
C ILE A 81 8.16 -6.25 -9.64
N LEU A 82 8.47 -5.16 -10.34
CA LEU A 82 8.42 -5.10 -11.80
C LEU A 82 9.40 -6.07 -12.46
N LEU A 83 10.63 -6.15 -11.94
CA LEU A 83 11.63 -7.09 -12.45
C LEU A 83 11.19 -8.54 -12.24
N THR A 84 10.66 -8.86 -11.06
CA THR A 84 10.13 -10.20 -10.76
C THR A 84 8.95 -10.57 -11.67
N LEU A 85 7.98 -9.67 -11.87
CA LEU A 85 6.84 -9.93 -12.76
C LEU A 85 7.27 -10.09 -14.23
N THR A 86 8.23 -9.28 -14.67
CA THR A 86 8.79 -9.38 -16.03
C THR A 86 9.50 -10.71 -16.24
N ASP A 87 10.29 -11.14 -15.25
CA ASP A 87 10.97 -12.43 -15.26
C ASP A 87 9.98 -13.59 -15.33
N PHE A 88 8.94 -13.62 -14.47
CA PHE A 88 7.89 -14.65 -14.56
C PHE A 88 7.17 -14.67 -15.90
N SER A 89 6.88 -13.50 -16.48
CA SER A 89 6.16 -13.39 -17.75
C SER A 89 6.99 -13.84 -18.96
N THR A 90 8.31 -13.73 -18.90
CA THR A 90 9.21 -14.02 -20.03
C THR A 90 9.81 -15.43 -20.02
N ARG A 91 9.74 -16.16 -18.90
CA ARG A 91 10.30 -17.53 -18.75
C ARG A 91 9.74 -18.56 -19.75
N GLY A 92 8.54 -18.36 -20.29
CA GLY A 92 7.94 -19.26 -21.29
C GLY A 92 8.27 -18.93 -22.75
N VAL A 93 8.95 -17.80 -23.01
CA VAL A 93 9.13 -17.27 -24.38
C VAL A 93 10.15 -18.05 -25.20
N LEU A 94 11.20 -18.60 -24.56
CA LEU A 94 12.33 -19.22 -25.28
C LEU A 94 12.10 -20.68 -25.72
N GLY A 95 10.89 -21.23 -25.54
CA GLY A 95 10.52 -22.54 -26.10
C GLY A 95 11.46 -23.70 -25.76
N VAL A 96 12.20 -23.61 -24.64
CA VAL A 96 13.15 -24.65 -24.23
C VAL A 96 12.36 -25.89 -23.80
N PRO A 97 12.42 -27.02 -24.54
CA PRO A 97 11.70 -28.22 -24.17
C PRO A 97 12.38 -28.84 -22.95
N GLY A 98 11.64 -29.01 -21.85
CA GLY A 98 12.21 -29.53 -20.58
C GLY A 98 11.55 -29.05 -19.29
N ARG A 99 10.41 -28.34 -19.39
CA ARG A 99 9.37 -28.30 -18.37
C ARG A 99 8.04 -28.64 -18.99
#